data_AF-A0A954TT94-F1
#
_entry.id   AF-A0A954TT94-F1
#
_cell.length_a   1.000
_cell.length_b   1.000
_cell.length_c   1.000
_cell.angle_alpha   90.00
_cell.angle_beta   90.00
_cell.angle_gamma   90.00
#
_symmetry.space_group_name_H-M   'P 1'
#
loop_
_entity.id
_entity.type
_entity.pdbx_description
1 polymer ?
#
loop_
_entity_poly.entity_id
_entity_poly.type
_entity_poly.pdbx_seq_one_letter_code
_entity_poly.pdbx_strand_id
1 'polypeptide(L)'
;ATMWSVEAVPGKMILHEAQTMQKRSDGTVLVNGEPKGVKKGEPELHPVGHISKLPDGQQKTGSLGPLSFFSTLQKSEVVLWGKDTVLGENGEAVTVYFQKPTPGSQVLRPGEHPSFKGIRSEKLLDKLNFLSLMLALFCGTASLPHILIRYYTVKDESSARKSTIVGIASIGFFYVLTLYMGLGAMTSGSMDVTDSNMAAPLLARSMNEWLFAAISAIAFTTVLGTVSGLILASAGAVTHDLMSSYLKIEMSDHEKVRIAKISSVVVGVIAVVLGIQFKNLNVSYLVGWAFSVAASANLPSLVMILFWKGVTRQGVISAVLVGMISSLGWILLSADTFTGVYGLSADQAIVPFSQPGIVTIPLGFLTLIVVSLMTRTK
;
A
#
# COMPACT_ATOMS: atom_id res chain seq x y z
N ALA A 1 -5.96 17.85 -28.87
CA ALA A 1 -7.44 17.99 -28.82
C ALA A 1 -7.84 18.13 -27.36
N THR A 2 -8.52 19.23 -27.00
CA THR A 2 -8.90 19.48 -25.60
C THR A 2 -10.13 18.64 -25.25
N MET A 3 -9.97 17.73 -24.30
CA MET A 3 -11.07 16.91 -23.79
C MET A 3 -11.70 17.59 -22.57
N TRP A 4 -13.01 17.50 -22.47
CA TRP A 4 -13.77 18.13 -21.38
C TRP A 4 -14.58 17.05 -20.66
N SER A 5 -14.50 17.05 -19.33
CA SER A 5 -15.41 16.26 -18.50
C SER A 5 -16.67 17.08 -18.24
N VAL A 6 -17.82 16.45 -18.42
CA VAL A 6 -19.12 17.12 -18.32
C VAL A 6 -19.78 16.71 -17.01
N GLU A 7 -20.00 17.68 -16.13
CA GLU A 7 -20.76 17.50 -14.90
C GLU A 7 -22.14 18.16 -15.05
N ALA A 8 -23.19 17.33 -15.05
CA ALA A 8 -24.57 17.80 -15.11
C ALA A 8 -25.07 18.13 -13.70
N VAL A 9 -25.21 19.42 -13.41
CA VAL A 9 -25.79 19.94 -12.17
C VAL A 9 -27.23 20.40 -12.49
N PRO A 10 -28.22 20.26 -11.57
CA PRO A 10 -29.58 20.73 -11.85
C PRO A 10 -29.59 22.19 -12.34
N GLY A 11 -29.95 22.39 -13.61
CA GLY A 11 -30.03 23.71 -14.26
C GLY A 11 -28.74 24.28 -14.86
N LYS A 12 -27.58 23.59 -14.79
CA LYS A 12 -26.32 24.03 -15.42
C LYS A 12 -25.44 22.85 -15.86
N MET A 13 -24.75 23.00 -16.99
CA MET A 13 -23.69 22.08 -17.43
C MET A 13 -22.34 22.71 -17.09
N ILE A 14 -21.54 22.04 -16.27
CA ILE A 14 -20.19 22.47 -15.93
C ILE A 14 -19.21 21.65 -16.76
N LEU A 15 -18.35 22.33 -17.52
CA LEU A 15 -17.29 21.72 -18.30
C LEU A 15 -15.98 21.87 -17.54
N HIS A 16 -15.40 20.75 -17.11
CA HIS A 16 -14.09 20.72 -16.49
C HIS A 16 -13.06 20.36 -17.56
N GLU A 17 -12.05 21.19 -17.75
CA GLU A 17 -10.94 20.87 -18.65
C GLU A 17 -10.23 19.61 -18.15
N ALA A 18 -10.10 18.63 -19.04
CA ALA A 18 -9.47 17.35 -18.75
C ALA A 18 -8.12 17.25 -19.44
N GLN A 19 -7.17 16.63 -18.75
CA GLN A 19 -5.87 16.29 -19.31
C GLN A 19 -5.92 14.85 -19.81
N THR A 20 -5.35 14.59 -20.99
CA THR A 20 -5.34 13.24 -21.55
C THR A 20 -3.95 12.68 -21.64
N MET A 21 -3.83 11.38 -21.40
CA MET A 21 -2.62 10.62 -21.61
C MET A 21 -2.96 9.38 -22.43
N GLN A 22 -2.30 9.23 -23.58
CA GLN A 22 -2.48 8.10 -24.48
C GLN A 22 -1.14 7.43 -24.71
N LYS A 23 -1.09 6.11 -24.61
CA LYS A 23 0.10 5.33 -24.94
C LYS A 23 -0.16 4.60 -26.26
N ARG A 24 0.57 4.97 -27.30
CA ARG A 24 0.48 4.34 -28.62
C ARG A 24 1.20 3.00 -28.66
N SER A 25 0.82 2.17 -29.62
CA SER A 25 1.46 0.86 -29.87
C SER A 25 2.94 0.94 -30.20
N ASP A 26 3.42 2.09 -30.70
CA ASP A 26 4.84 2.37 -30.99
C ASP A 26 5.66 2.76 -29.75
N GLY A 27 5.03 2.80 -28.57
CA GLY A 27 5.66 3.19 -27.31
C GLY A 27 5.69 4.69 -27.03
N THR A 28 5.23 5.53 -27.97
CA THR A 28 5.10 6.97 -27.74
C THR A 28 3.94 7.26 -26.78
N VAL A 29 4.19 8.18 -25.85
CA VAL A 29 3.17 8.68 -24.93
C VAL A 29 2.77 10.06 -25.40
N LEU A 30 1.48 10.25 -25.67
CA LEU A 30 0.90 11.56 -25.96
C LEU A 30 0.26 12.14 -24.70
N VAL A 31 0.48 13.43 -24.46
CA VAL A 31 -0.23 14.24 -23.48
C VAL A 31 -1.04 15.30 -24.22
N ASN A 32 -2.35 15.35 -24.00
CA ASN A 32 -3.27 16.27 -24.70
C ASN A 32 -3.26 16.18 -26.24
N GLY A 33 -2.80 15.05 -26.77
CA GLY A 33 -2.66 14.76 -28.20
C GLY A 33 -1.29 15.09 -28.79
N GLU A 34 -0.34 15.60 -28.01
CA GLU A 34 1.04 15.89 -28.42
C GLU A 34 2.04 14.96 -27.75
N PRO A 35 3.20 14.64 -28.37
CA PRO A 35 4.23 13.82 -27.73
C PRO A 35 4.66 14.36 -26.37
N LYS A 36 4.72 13.48 -25.36
CA LYS A 36 5.12 13.84 -24.01
C LYS A 36 6.49 14.53 -24.05
N GLY A 37 6.52 15.74 -23.51
CA GLY A 37 7.71 16.53 -23.36
C GLY A 37 8.77 15.89 -22.46
N VAL A 38 10.02 16.15 -22.77
CA VAL A 38 11.21 15.82 -21.95
C VAL A 38 11.75 17.08 -21.27
N LYS A 39 11.40 18.28 -21.77
CA LYS A 39 11.88 19.58 -21.24
C LYS A 39 10.75 20.44 -20.67
N LYS A 40 11.12 21.35 -19.76
CA LYS A 40 10.21 22.32 -19.13
C LYS A 40 9.55 23.20 -20.21
N GLY A 41 8.22 23.14 -20.31
CA GLY A 41 7.43 23.90 -21.30
C GLY A 41 6.96 23.06 -22.50
N GLU A 42 7.36 21.79 -22.58
CA GLU A 42 6.81 20.81 -23.51
C GLU A 42 5.55 20.12 -22.90
N PRO A 43 4.76 19.37 -23.69
CA PRO A 43 3.49 18.79 -23.24
C PRO A 43 3.67 17.79 -22.09
N GLU A 44 3.33 18.20 -20.87
CA GLU A 44 3.37 17.39 -19.65
C GLU A 44 2.04 17.53 -18.89
N LEU A 45 1.70 16.53 -18.09
CA LEU A 45 0.54 16.62 -17.20
C LEU A 45 0.81 17.68 -16.13
N HIS A 46 -0.09 18.65 -16.05
CA HIS A 46 -0.05 19.69 -15.04
C HIS A 46 -0.32 19.10 -13.65
N PRO A 47 0.47 19.50 -12.65
CA PRO A 47 0.20 19.19 -11.25
C PRO A 47 -1.20 19.63 -10.83
N VAL A 48 -1.82 18.87 -9.93
CA VAL A 48 -3.21 19.04 -9.50
C VAL A 48 -3.33 19.17 -7.98
N GLY A 49 -4.54 19.43 -7.51
CA GLY A 49 -4.87 19.51 -6.09
C GLY A 49 -4.71 20.93 -5.55
N HIS A 50 -5.73 21.76 -5.68
CA HIS A 50 -5.73 23.12 -5.13
C HIS A 50 -7.06 23.43 -4.45
N ILE A 51 -7.09 24.50 -3.67
CA ILE A 51 -8.33 24.99 -3.05
C ILE A 51 -9.00 25.94 -4.05
N SER A 52 -10.22 25.63 -4.49
CA SER A 52 -11.00 26.51 -5.38
C SER A 52 -11.76 27.58 -4.60
N LYS A 53 -12.23 27.27 -3.39
CA LYS A 53 -12.94 28.20 -2.52
C LYS A 53 -12.50 28.05 -1.08
N LEU A 54 -12.19 29.18 -0.45
CA LEU A 54 -11.97 29.28 0.99
C LEU A 54 -13.23 29.81 1.69
N PRO A 55 -13.32 29.64 3.02
CA PRO A 55 -14.44 30.17 3.79
C PRO A 55 -14.52 31.69 3.65
N ASP A 56 -15.74 32.21 3.69
CA ASP A 56 -16.03 33.65 3.69
C ASP A 56 -15.50 34.41 2.45
N GLY A 57 -15.23 33.70 1.34
CA GLY A 57 -14.76 34.29 0.08
C GLY A 57 -13.33 34.82 0.13
N GLN A 58 -12.54 34.43 1.14
CA GLN A 58 -11.15 34.87 1.26
C GLN A 58 -10.26 34.26 0.17
N GLN A 59 -9.19 34.94 -0.20
CA GLN A 59 -8.20 34.43 -1.17
C GLN A 59 -6.98 33.80 -0.48
N LYS A 60 -6.78 34.05 0.82
CA LYS A 60 -5.65 33.56 1.62
C LYS A 60 -6.07 33.33 3.07
N THR A 61 -5.59 32.27 3.69
CA THR A 61 -5.89 31.92 5.09
C THR A 61 -4.87 32.43 6.11
N GLY A 62 -3.67 32.83 5.65
CA GLY A 62 -2.53 33.05 6.53
C GLY A 62 -2.07 31.75 7.22
N SER A 63 -1.31 31.88 8.31
CA SER A 63 -0.84 30.76 9.12
C SER A 63 -1.99 30.16 9.93
N LEU A 64 -2.27 28.88 9.72
CA LEU A 64 -3.28 28.13 10.48
C LEU A 64 -2.60 27.23 11.52
N GLY A 65 -3.21 27.13 12.69
CA GLY A 65 -2.84 26.11 13.67
C GLY A 65 -3.39 24.72 13.26
N PRO A 66 -2.95 23.63 13.91
CA PRO A 66 -3.32 22.26 13.50
C PRO A 66 -4.83 21.98 13.51
N LEU A 67 -5.55 22.49 14.52
CA LEU A 67 -7.01 22.32 14.63
C LEU A 67 -7.79 23.29 13.72
N SER A 68 -7.31 24.53 13.58
CA SER A 68 -7.97 25.51 12.70
C SER A 68 -7.78 25.16 11.23
N PHE A 69 -6.71 24.45 10.88
CA PHE A 69 -6.52 23.85 9.56
C PHE A 69 -7.69 22.95 9.18
N PHE A 70 -8.09 22.01 10.05
CA PHE A 70 -9.22 21.12 9.76
C PHE A 70 -10.55 21.88 9.64
N SER A 71 -10.83 22.82 10.55
CA SER A 71 -12.07 23.62 10.49
C SER A 71 -12.16 24.46 9.22
N THR A 72 -11.04 25.06 8.80
CA THR A 72 -10.95 25.85 7.57
C THR A 72 -11.11 24.95 6.35
N LEU A 73 -10.40 23.82 6.31
CA LEU A 73 -10.47 22.87 5.21
C LEU A 73 -11.87 22.29 5.07
N GLN A 74 -12.55 21.94 6.18
CA GLN A 74 -13.92 21.44 6.19
C GLN A 74 -14.92 22.39 5.50
N LYS A 75 -14.69 23.70 5.63
CA LYS A 75 -15.50 24.76 5.04
C LYS A 75 -15.02 25.21 3.65
N SER A 76 -13.93 24.63 3.15
CA SER A 76 -13.34 24.95 1.85
C SER A 76 -13.82 23.97 0.77
N GLU A 77 -13.59 24.31 -0.49
CA GLU A 77 -13.76 23.43 -1.64
C GLU A 77 -12.36 23.07 -2.19
N VAL A 78 -12.07 21.77 -2.28
CA VAL A 78 -10.79 21.26 -2.76
C VAL A 78 -11.01 20.60 -4.12
N VAL A 79 -10.22 21.00 -5.10
CA VAL A 79 -10.25 20.39 -6.44
C VAL A 79 -9.39 19.15 -6.43
N LEU A 80 -10.04 17.99 -6.27
CA LEU A 80 -9.43 16.69 -6.44
C LEU A 80 -9.41 16.30 -7.93
N TRP A 81 -8.90 15.13 -8.25
CA TRP A 81 -8.88 14.59 -9.60
C TRP A 81 -9.47 13.19 -9.66
N GLY A 82 -10.13 12.90 -10.78
CA GLY A 82 -10.50 11.56 -11.20
C GLY A 82 -9.65 11.13 -12.39
N LYS A 83 -9.64 9.83 -12.65
CA LYS A 83 -9.15 9.27 -13.90
C LYS A 83 -10.21 8.32 -14.44
N ASP A 84 -10.48 8.41 -15.73
CA ASP A 84 -11.27 7.43 -16.47
C ASP A 84 -10.47 6.98 -17.68
N THR A 85 -10.72 5.76 -18.16
CA THR A 85 -10.10 5.23 -19.37
C THR A 85 -11.17 5.09 -20.43
N VAL A 86 -10.98 5.77 -21.56
CA VAL A 86 -11.88 5.72 -22.72
C VAL A 86 -11.14 5.12 -23.90
N LEU A 87 -11.87 4.41 -24.76
CA LEU A 87 -11.32 3.95 -26.03
C LEU A 87 -11.33 5.14 -27.01
N GLY A 88 -10.15 5.50 -27.52
CA GLY A 88 -10.01 6.50 -28.56
C GLY A 88 -10.51 5.99 -29.92
N GLU A 89 -10.60 6.89 -30.90
CA GLU A 89 -11.15 6.61 -32.24
C GLU A 89 -10.44 5.44 -32.97
N ASN A 90 -9.19 5.16 -32.61
CA ASN A 90 -8.38 4.08 -33.20
C ASN A 90 -8.36 2.79 -32.36
N GLY A 91 -9.20 2.67 -31.33
CA GLY A 91 -9.22 1.52 -30.41
C GLY A 91 -8.11 1.53 -29.36
N GLU A 92 -7.29 2.58 -29.28
CA GLU A 92 -6.26 2.75 -28.25
C GLU A 92 -6.87 3.31 -26.95
N ALA A 93 -6.38 2.85 -25.80
CA ALA A 93 -6.82 3.34 -24.49
C ALA A 93 -6.27 4.74 -24.20
N VAL A 94 -7.17 5.70 -24.00
CA VAL A 94 -6.85 7.08 -23.59
C VAL A 94 -7.28 7.25 -22.14
N THR A 95 -6.32 7.58 -21.28
CA THR A 95 -6.60 7.93 -19.87
C THR A 95 -6.93 9.42 -19.80
N VAL A 96 -8.10 9.75 -19.28
CA VAL A 96 -8.61 11.11 -19.12
C VAL A 96 -8.59 11.45 -17.64
N TYR A 97 -7.81 12.46 -17.28
CA TYR A 97 -7.73 13.04 -15.94
C TYR A 97 -8.60 14.28 -15.89
N PHE A 98 -9.57 14.31 -14.98
CA PHE A 98 -10.51 15.42 -14.86
C PHE A 98 -10.54 15.96 -13.44
N GLN A 99 -10.82 17.26 -13.33
CA GLN A 99 -10.98 17.93 -12.04
C GLN A 99 -12.31 17.56 -11.41
N LYS A 100 -12.30 17.30 -10.10
CA LYS A 100 -13.48 16.96 -9.31
C LYS A 100 -13.54 17.89 -8.09
N PRO A 101 -14.24 19.03 -8.19
CA PRO A 101 -14.49 19.90 -7.05
C PRO A 101 -15.17 19.10 -5.94
N THR A 102 -14.53 19.03 -4.78
CA THR A 102 -14.99 18.20 -3.66
C THR A 102 -15.08 19.08 -2.42
N PRO A 103 -16.24 19.13 -1.74
CA PRO A 103 -16.34 19.84 -0.46
C PRO A 103 -15.32 19.28 0.53
N GLY A 104 -14.62 20.16 1.25
CA GLY A 104 -13.60 19.72 2.20
C GLY A 104 -14.17 18.91 3.36
N SER A 105 -15.46 19.09 3.70
CA SER A 105 -16.19 18.22 4.61
C SER A 105 -16.29 16.77 4.13
N GLN A 106 -16.29 16.55 2.81
CA GLN A 106 -16.23 15.24 2.19
C GLN A 106 -14.78 14.71 2.15
N VAL A 107 -13.79 15.57 1.85
CA VAL A 107 -12.37 15.21 1.89
C VAL A 107 -11.95 14.68 3.26
N LEU A 108 -12.40 15.34 4.33
CA LEU A 108 -12.10 14.95 5.71
C LEU A 108 -12.94 13.79 6.23
N ARG A 109 -13.92 13.31 5.45
CA ARG A 109 -14.82 12.27 5.90
C ARG A 109 -14.13 10.90 5.82
N PRO A 110 -14.00 10.16 6.94
CA PRO A 110 -13.38 8.84 6.91
C PRO A 110 -14.08 7.90 5.91
N GLY A 111 -13.29 7.14 5.15
CA GLY A 111 -13.79 6.14 4.20
C GLY A 111 -14.26 6.68 2.84
N GLU A 112 -14.03 7.95 2.50
CA GLU A 112 -14.38 8.49 1.17
C GLU A 112 -13.39 8.13 0.05
N HIS A 113 -12.18 7.68 0.40
CA HIS A 113 -11.21 7.25 -0.60
C HIS A 113 -11.79 6.11 -1.46
N PRO A 114 -11.53 6.06 -2.78
CA PRO A 114 -12.02 5.01 -3.67
C PRO A 114 -11.81 3.58 -3.16
N SER A 115 -10.67 3.31 -2.54
CA SER A 115 -10.33 2.01 -1.92
C SER A 115 -11.22 1.62 -0.73
N PHE A 116 -11.92 2.60 -0.13
CA PHE A 116 -12.79 2.42 1.04
C PHE A 116 -14.27 2.69 0.74
N LYS A 117 -14.63 2.96 -0.53
CA LYS A 117 -16.02 3.16 -0.98
C LYS A 117 -16.96 2.04 -0.51
N GLY A 118 -16.43 0.83 -0.37
CA GLY A 118 -17.15 -0.33 0.13
C GLY A 118 -17.82 -0.15 1.48
N ILE A 119 -17.27 0.70 2.36
CA ILE A 119 -17.85 1.01 3.68
C ILE A 119 -19.24 1.65 3.55
N ARG A 120 -19.45 2.41 2.47
CA ARG A 120 -20.70 3.14 2.20
C ARG A 120 -21.63 2.46 1.23
N SER A 121 -21.17 1.40 0.58
CA SER A 121 -22.06 0.60 -0.25
C SER A 121 -23.16 -0.02 0.61
N GLU A 122 -24.33 -0.22 0.02
CA GLU A 122 -25.38 -1.03 0.66
C GLU A 122 -25.02 -2.54 0.63
N LYS A 123 -24.02 -2.91 -0.18
CA LYS A 123 -23.58 -4.29 -0.37
C LYS A 123 -22.79 -4.79 0.85
N LEU A 124 -23.24 -5.92 1.40
CA LEU A 124 -22.55 -6.57 2.52
C LEU A 124 -21.13 -7.01 2.16
N LEU A 125 -20.90 -7.44 0.92
CA LEU A 125 -19.59 -7.90 0.45
C LEU A 125 -18.50 -6.83 0.55
N ASP A 126 -18.80 -5.58 0.19
CA ASP A 126 -17.78 -4.53 0.19
C ASP A 126 -17.42 -4.10 1.63
N LYS A 127 -18.39 -4.19 2.56
CA LYS A 127 -18.13 -4.00 4.00
C LYS A 127 -17.27 -5.11 4.57
N LEU A 128 -17.53 -6.37 4.16
CA LEU A 128 -16.70 -7.52 4.55
C LEU A 128 -15.29 -7.39 3.99
N ASN A 129 -15.12 -6.91 2.76
CA ASN A 129 -13.80 -6.64 2.18
C ASN A 129 -12.99 -5.65 3.04
N PHE A 130 -13.63 -4.55 3.47
CA PHE A 130 -12.98 -3.58 4.35
C PHE A 130 -12.64 -4.17 5.72
N LEU A 131 -13.57 -4.89 6.35
CA LEU A 131 -13.31 -5.57 7.62
C LEU A 131 -12.16 -6.58 7.51
N SER A 132 -12.13 -7.31 6.39
CA SER A 132 -11.05 -8.25 6.04
C SER A 132 -9.70 -7.54 5.94
N LEU A 133 -9.65 -6.35 5.34
CA LEU A 133 -8.43 -5.54 5.24
C LEU A 133 -7.96 -5.06 6.61
N MET A 134 -8.87 -4.56 7.43
CA MET A 134 -8.54 -4.15 8.80
C MET A 134 -8.01 -5.33 9.61
N LEU A 135 -8.71 -6.48 9.57
CA LEU A 135 -8.28 -7.69 10.25
C LEU A 135 -6.88 -8.13 9.78
N ALA A 136 -6.64 -8.17 8.47
CA ALA A 136 -5.34 -8.49 7.89
C ALA A 136 -4.24 -7.52 8.34
N LEU A 137 -4.52 -6.21 8.43
CA LEU A 137 -3.54 -5.23 8.86
C LEU A 137 -3.20 -5.38 10.36
N PHE A 138 -4.21 -5.53 11.21
CA PHE A 138 -4.02 -5.74 12.65
C PHE A 138 -3.33 -7.06 12.97
N CYS A 139 -3.84 -8.16 12.41
CA CYS A 139 -3.26 -9.48 12.62
C CYS A 139 -1.89 -9.64 11.95
N GLY A 140 -1.74 -9.09 10.75
CA GLY A 140 -0.50 -9.16 10.00
C GLY A 140 0.64 -8.48 10.76
N THR A 141 0.43 -7.25 11.25
CA THR A 141 1.43 -6.51 12.05
C THR A 141 1.89 -7.28 13.28
N ALA A 142 0.98 -7.95 13.99
CA ALA A 142 1.31 -8.75 15.16
C ALA A 142 2.11 -10.04 14.82
N SER A 143 1.98 -10.54 13.59
CA SER A 143 2.51 -11.86 13.17
C SER A 143 3.87 -11.81 12.47
N LEU A 144 4.46 -10.63 12.29
CA LEU A 144 5.69 -10.44 11.52
C LEU A 144 6.94 -10.89 12.30
N PRO A 145 7.66 -11.95 11.85
CA PRO A 145 8.79 -12.51 12.60
C PRO A 145 9.94 -11.53 12.83
N HIS A 146 10.18 -10.61 11.88
CA HIS A 146 11.25 -9.63 11.98
C HIS A 146 11.06 -8.62 13.13
N ILE A 147 9.83 -8.42 13.59
CA ILE A 147 9.52 -7.61 14.78
C ILE A 147 9.70 -8.48 16.03
N LEU A 148 9.20 -9.72 15.98
CA LEU A 148 9.22 -10.64 17.12
C LEU A 148 10.65 -10.97 17.58
N ILE A 149 11.56 -11.24 16.64
CA ILE A 149 12.96 -11.57 16.93
C ILE A 149 13.68 -10.42 17.66
N ARG A 150 13.27 -9.16 17.45
CA ARG A 150 13.85 -8.03 18.16
C ARG A 150 13.50 -8.03 19.65
N TYR A 151 12.32 -8.54 20.03
CA TYR A 151 11.96 -8.69 21.44
C TYR A 151 12.84 -9.70 22.17
N TYR A 152 13.32 -10.74 21.47
CA TYR A 152 14.20 -11.76 22.06
C TYR A 152 15.61 -11.24 22.38
N THR A 153 15.98 -10.08 21.86
CA THR A 153 17.26 -9.43 22.17
C THR A 153 17.18 -8.49 23.39
N VAL A 154 15.98 -8.27 23.93
CA VAL A 154 15.77 -7.43 25.12
C VAL A 154 15.94 -8.29 26.38
N LYS A 155 16.72 -7.80 27.34
CA LYS A 155 17.07 -8.53 28.56
C LYS A 155 15.89 -8.78 29.51
N ASP A 156 14.94 -7.85 29.57
CA ASP A 156 13.85 -7.84 30.56
C ASP A 156 12.47 -7.65 29.92
N GLU A 157 11.46 -8.33 30.45
CA GLU A 157 10.07 -8.20 30.00
C GLU A 157 9.52 -6.77 30.16
N SER A 158 9.89 -6.09 31.25
CA SER A 158 9.45 -4.72 31.54
C SER A 158 9.97 -3.73 30.49
N SER A 159 11.24 -3.91 30.08
CA SER A 159 11.89 -3.16 29.02
C SER A 159 11.25 -3.46 27.65
N ALA A 160 10.88 -4.72 27.38
CA ALA A 160 10.16 -5.09 26.16
C ALA A 160 8.77 -4.43 26.07
N ARG A 161 8.02 -4.38 27.18
CA ARG A 161 6.74 -3.68 27.26
C ARG A 161 6.89 -2.17 27.03
N LYS A 162 7.86 -1.52 27.68
CA LYS A 162 8.16 -0.09 27.46
C LYS A 162 8.54 0.20 26.00
N SER A 163 9.41 -0.63 25.42
CA SER A 163 9.80 -0.53 24.00
C SER A 163 8.58 -0.61 23.07
N THR A 164 7.66 -1.53 23.36
CA THR A 164 6.40 -1.67 22.61
C THR A 164 5.54 -0.41 22.69
N ILE A 165 5.37 0.17 23.88
CA ILE A 165 4.57 1.39 24.07
C ILE A 165 5.18 2.56 23.29
N VAL A 166 6.50 2.75 23.40
CA VAL A 166 7.21 3.82 22.67
C VAL A 166 7.11 3.60 21.16
N GLY A 167 7.22 2.35 20.70
CA GLY A 167 7.04 1.99 19.30
C GLY A 167 5.64 2.33 18.78
N ILE A 168 4.60 1.89 19.47
CA ILE A 168 3.20 2.16 19.10
C ILE A 168 2.91 3.66 19.12
N ALA A 169 3.38 4.39 20.14
CA ALA A 169 3.20 5.84 20.22
C ALA A 169 3.90 6.58 19.07
N SER A 170 5.12 6.17 18.72
CA SER A 170 5.87 6.75 17.60
C SER A 170 5.20 6.47 16.26
N ILE A 171 4.69 5.26 16.04
CA ILE A 171 3.94 4.89 14.84
C ILE A 171 2.63 5.68 14.74
N GLY A 172 1.90 5.81 15.86
CA GLY A 172 0.66 6.60 15.91
C GLY A 172 0.92 8.07 15.60
N PHE A 173 1.96 8.65 16.19
CA PHE A 173 2.37 10.03 15.92
C PHE A 173 2.77 10.22 14.45
N PHE A 174 3.52 9.28 13.88
CA PHE A 174 3.88 9.30 12.47
C PHE A 174 2.63 9.27 11.56
N TYR A 175 1.65 8.40 11.83
CA TYR A 175 0.42 8.36 11.04
C TYR A 175 -0.36 9.67 11.09
N VAL A 176 -0.41 10.34 12.24
CA VAL A 176 -1.01 11.67 12.36
C VAL A 176 -0.27 12.68 11.48
N LEU A 177 1.07 12.68 11.47
CA LEU A 177 1.85 13.56 10.60
C LEU A 177 1.61 13.27 9.11
N THR A 178 1.53 11.99 8.72
CA THR A 178 1.27 11.62 7.33
C THR A 178 -0.09 12.10 6.84
N LEU A 179 -1.10 12.19 7.73
CA LEU A 179 -2.39 12.77 7.40
C LEU A 179 -2.27 14.25 7.03
N TYR A 180 -1.55 15.06 7.83
CA TYR A 180 -1.32 16.47 7.52
C TYR A 180 -0.54 16.64 6.22
N MET A 181 0.49 15.81 6.01
CA MET A 181 1.29 15.83 4.79
C MET A 181 0.45 15.50 3.55
N GLY A 182 -0.43 14.49 3.62
CA GLY A 182 -1.33 14.14 2.52
C GLY A 182 -2.36 15.23 2.22
N LEU A 183 -2.96 15.82 3.26
CA LEU A 183 -3.89 16.95 3.10
C LEU A 183 -3.20 18.20 2.53
N GLY A 184 -1.96 18.48 2.95
CA GLY A 184 -1.14 19.56 2.41
C GLY A 184 -0.77 19.33 0.95
N ALA A 185 -0.37 18.10 0.59
CA ALA A 185 -0.07 17.75 -0.80
C ALA A 185 -1.30 17.95 -1.69
N MET A 186 -2.49 17.52 -1.23
CA MET A 186 -3.76 17.69 -1.96
C MET A 186 -4.21 19.14 -2.16
N THR A 187 -3.71 20.10 -1.37
CA THR A 187 -4.08 21.53 -1.49
C THR A 187 -2.98 22.41 -2.08
N SER A 188 -1.76 21.87 -2.21
CA SER A 188 -0.55 22.61 -2.63
C SER A 188 -0.42 22.88 -4.13
N GLY A 189 -1.19 22.18 -4.96
CA GLY A 189 -1.09 22.21 -6.43
C GLY A 189 0.13 21.46 -6.96
N SER A 190 0.71 20.54 -6.17
CA SER A 190 1.97 19.87 -6.51
C SER A 190 1.83 18.37 -6.76
N MET A 191 0.63 17.81 -6.65
CA MET A 191 0.43 16.37 -6.80
C MET A 191 0.51 15.95 -8.27
N ASP A 192 1.21 14.85 -8.52
CA ASP A 192 1.22 14.18 -9.81
C ASP A 192 -0.04 13.30 -9.94
N VAL A 193 -0.80 13.49 -11.02
CA VAL A 193 -2.00 12.69 -11.34
C VAL A 193 -1.68 11.21 -11.63
N THR A 194 -0.44 10.92 -12.00
CA THR A 194 0.02 9.58 -12.38
C THR A 194 0.60 8.80 -11.20
N ASP A 195 1.21 9.49 -10.23
CA ASP A 195 1.88 8.85 -9.10
C ASP A 195 1.59 9.52 -7.74
N SER A 196 0.70 8.90 -6.98
CA SER A 196 0.40 9.31 -5.61
C SER A 196 1.52 9.02 -4.61
N ASN A 197 2.48 8.15 -4.93
CA ASN A 197 3.56 7.79 -4.00
C ASN A 197 4.59 8.93 -3.86
N MET A 198 4.63 9.87 -4.82
CA MET A 198 5.51 11.04 -4.80
C MET A 198 4.92 12.26 -4.07
N ALA A 199 3.76 12.12 -3.40
CA ALA A 199 3.07 13.23 -2.74
C ALA A 199 3.97 14.01 -1.75
N ALA A 200 4.78 13.30 -0.94
CA ALA A 200 5.63 13.93 0.06
C ALA A 200 6.83 14.69 -0.53
N PRO A 201 7.65 14.09 -1.43
CA PRO A 201 8.69 14.85 -2.13
C PRO A 201 8.14 16.01 -2.96
N LEU A 202 7.02 15.84 -3.67
CA LEU A 202 6.46 16.90 -4.51
C LEU A 202 5.94 18.08 -3.68
N LEU A 203 5.33 17.81 -2.52
CA LEU A 203 4.98 18.85 -1.55
C LEU A 203 6.22 19.60 -1.05
N ALA A 204 7.33 18.90 -0.80
CA ALA A 204 8.58 19.56 -0.43
C ALA A 204 9.12 20.45 -1.56
N ARG A 205 9.02 19.98 -2.81
CA ARG A 205 9.45 20.71 -4.01
C ARG A 205 8.63 21.98 -4.23
N SER A 206 7.32 21.95 -3.93
CA SER A 206 6.47 23.15 -4.05
C SER A 206 6.86 24.25 -3.07
N MET A 207 7.54 23.90 -1.97
CA MET A 207 8.08 24.87 -1.01
C MET A 207 9.48 25.33 -1.39
N ASN A 208 10.40 24.37 -1.62
CA ASN A 208 11.80 24.66 -1.96
C ASN A 208 12.49 23.43 -2.59
N GLU A 209 13.28 23.63 -3.65
CA GLU A 209 14.08 22.57 -4.28
C GLU A 209 15.10 21.94 -3.32
N TRP A 210 15.66 22.71 -2.38
CA TRP A 210 16.54 22.18 -1.35
C TRP A 210 15.81 21.22 -0.40
N LEU A 211 14.55 21.54 -0.02
CA LEU A 211 13.74 20.65 0.82
C LEU A 211 13.41 19.36 0.08
N PHE A 212 13.12 19.45 -1.22
CA PHE A 212 12.96 18.26 -2.07
C PHE A 212 14.22 17.40 -2.08
N ALA A 213 15.39 17.99 -2.28
CA ALA A 213 16.66 17.24 -2.29
C ALA A 213 16.95 16.60 -0.92
N ALA A 214 16.75 17.34 0.18
CA ALA A 214 16.97 16.86 1.53
C ALA A 214 16.02 15.70 1.90
N ILE A 215 14.72 15.86 1.65
CA ILE A 215 13.72 14.81 1.94
C ILE A 215 13.94 13.59 1.04
N SER A 216 14.28 13.79 -0.24
CA SER A 216 14.61 12.68 -1.15
C SER A 216 15.87 11.92 -0.69
N ALA A 217 16.91 12.62 -0.23
CA ALA A 217 18.12 12.00 0.30
C ALA A 217 17.84 11.19 1.58
N ILE A 218 17.02 11.73 2.49
CA ILE A 218 16.58 11.02 3.70
C ILE A 218 15.75 9.80 3.34
N ALA A 219 14.78 9.93 2.43
CA ALA A 219 13.96 8.83 1.95
C ALA A 219 14.82 7.72 1.32
N PHE A 220 15.79 8.09 0.47
CA PHE A 220 16.70 7.13 -0.14
C PHE A 220 17.58 6.42 0.90
N THR A 221 18.15 7.17 1.84
CA THR A 221 19.00 6.63 2.91
C THR A 221 18.23 5.67 3.82
N THR A 222 16.99 6.02 4.18
CA THR A 222 16.13 5.19 5.03
C THR A 222 15.65 3.92 4.32
N VAL A 223 15.34 4.00 3.02
CA VAL A 223 15.03 2.81 2.20
C VAL A 223 16.24 1.89 2.14
N LEU A 224 17.44 2.40 1.85
CA LEU A 224 18.66 1.56 1.85
C LEU A 224 18.92 0.89 3.20
N GLY A 225 18.73 1.62 4.30
CA GLY A 225 18.90 1.07 5.65
C GLY A 225 17.90 -0.05 5.96
N THR A 226 16.62 0.14 5.64
CA THR A 226 15.57 -0.86 5.88
C THR A 226 15.71 -2.08 4.98
N VAL A 227 16.00 -1.88 3.69
CA VAL A 227 16.25 -2.95 2.71
C VAL A 227 17.43 -3.82 3.15
N SER A 228 18.55 -3.20 3.58
CA SER A 228 19.71 -3.94 4.07
C SER A 228 19.37 -4.82 5.29
N GLY A 229 18.56 -4.30 6.21
CA GLY A 229 18.10 -5.06 7.39
C GLY A 229 17.20 -6.24 7.03
N LEU A 230 16.26 -6.06 6.09
CA LEU A 230 15.35 -7.12 5.63
C LEU A 230 16.09 -8.19 4.82
N ILE A 231 17.05 -7.79 3.98
CA ILE A 231 17.90 -8.72 3.22
C ILE A 231 18.73 -9.57 4.18
N LEU A 232 19.37 -8.95 5.18
CA LEU A 232 20.16 -9.69 6.17
C LEU A 232 19.30 -10.66 6.98
N ALA A 233 18.10 -10.25 7.40
CA ALA A 233 17.16 -11.13 8.08
C ALA A 233 16.73 -12.32 7.20
N SER A 234 16.46 -12.06 5.92
CA SER A 234 16.09 -13.10 4.95
C SER A 234 17.26 -14.07 4.70
N ALA A 235 18.47 -13.55 4.54
CA ALA A 235 19.68 -14.37 4.38
C ALA A 235 19.99 -15.20 5.64
N GLY A 236 19.73 -14.65 6.82
CA GLY A 236 19.80 -15.36 8.10
C GLY A 236 18.82 -16.52 8.14
N ALA A 237 17.56 -16.29 7.75
CA ALA A 237 16.55 -17.35 7.67
C ALA A 237 16.94 -18.45 6.66
N VAL A 238 17.48 -18.09 5.49
CA VAL A 238 17.96 -19.09 4.52
C VAL A 238 19.14 -19.89 5.10
N THR A 239 20.11 -19.23 5.72
CA THR A 239 21.33 -19.89 6.21
C THR A 239 21.07 -20.74 7.47
N HIS A 240 20.31 -20.23 8.43
CA HIS A 240 20.03 -20.93 9.69
C HIS A 240 18.80 -21.84 9.58
N ASP A 241 17.66 -21.35 9.09
CA ASP A 241 16.42 -22.11 9.13
C ASP A 241 16.37 -23.16 8.00
N LEU A 242 16.75 -22.79 6.77
CA LEU A 242 16.70 -23.71 5.63
C LEU A 242 17.94 -24.62 5.55
N MET A 243 19.15 -24.06 5.57
CA MET A 243 20.37 -24.86 5.38
C MET A 243 20.76 -25.64 6.65
N SER A 244 20.88 -24.96 7.79
CA SER A 244 21.34 -25.59 9.02
C SER A 244 20.26 -26.38 9.75
N SER A 245 19.04 -25.85 9.89
CA SER A 245 17.96 -26.51 10.67
C SER A 245 17.14 -27.50 9.85
N TYR A 246 16.79 -27.19 8.60
CA TYR A 246 15.96 -28.07 7.77
C TYR A 246 16.78 -29.10 6.99
N LEU A 247 17.79 -28.65 6.23
CA LEU A 247 18.66 -29.54 5.43
C LEU A 247 19.75 -30.23 6.27
N LYS A 248 19.95 -29.80 7.53
CA LYS A 248 20.95 -30.35 8.47
C LYS A 248 22.37 -30.42 7.89
N ILE A 249 22.73 -29.44 7.06
CA ILE A 249 24.09 -29.36 6.51
C ILE A 249 24.97 -28.76 7.60
N GLU A 250 25.96 -29.54 8.08
CA GLU A 250 26.99 -29.02 8.96
C GLU A 250 27.90 -28.10 8.15
N MET A 251 27.99 -26.84 8.57
CA MET A 251 28.77 -25.80 7.88
C MET A 251 29.65 -25.10 8.90
N SER A 252 30.90 -24.84 8.52
CA SER A 252 31.78 -23.96 9.29
C SER A 252 31.23 -22.53 9.33
N ASP A 253 31.67 -21.72 10.30
CA ASP A 253 31.22 -20.32 10.40
C ASP A 253 31.62 -19.49 9.17
N HIS A 254 32.75 -19.81 8.54
CA HIS A 254 33.14 -19.20 7.27
C HIS A 254 32.18 -19.56 6.11
N GLU A 255 31.70 -20.80 6.05
CA GLU A 255 30.73 -21.24 5.03
C GLU A 255 29.36 -20.61 5.27
N LYS A 256 28.91 -20.53 6.53
CA LYS A 256 27.67 -19.82 6.89
C LYS A 256 27.70 -18.38 6.40
N VAL A 257 28.79 -17.65 6.66
CA VAL A 257 28.92 -16.26 6.21
C VAL A 257 28.94 -16.16 4.68
N ARG A 258 29.60 -17.10 3.99
CA ARG A 258 29.60 -17.12 2.52
C ARG A 258 28.21 -17.37 1.95
N ILE A 259 27.47 -18.34 2.48
CA ILE A 259 26.11 -18.66 2.05
C ILE A 259 25.15 -17.51 2.37
N ALA A 260 25.29 -16.88 3.53
CA ALA A 260 24.49 -15.70 3.88
C ALA A 260 24.72 -14.55 2.90
N LYS A 261 25.97 -14.29 2.49
CA LYS A 261 26.30 -13.28 1.47
C LYS A 261 25.70 -13.62 0.10
N ILE A 262 25.82 -14.87 -0.36
CA ILE A 262 25.23 -15.32 -1.64
C ILE A 262 23.70 -15.20 -1.59
N SER A 263 23.08 -15.69 -0.52
CA SER A 263 21.64 -15.62 -0.31
C SER A 263 21.14 -14.17 -0.30
N SER A 264 21.91 -13.25 0.31
CA SER A 264 21.59 -11.82 0.32
C SER A 264 21.55 -11.23 -1.09
N VAL A 265 22.50 -11.61 -1.95
CA VAL A 265 22.53 -11.17 -3.35
C VAL A 265 21.34 -11.74 -4.12
N VAL A 266 21.06 -13.04 -3.99
CA VAL A 266 19.94 -13.70 -4.68
C VAL A 266 18.59 -13.08 -4.28
N VAL A 267 18.35 -12.94 -2.97
CA VAL A 267 17.12 -12.33 -2.44
C VAL A 267 17.01 -10.86 -2.89
N GLY A 268 18.13 -10.12 -2.90
CA GLY A 268 18.17 -8.74 -3.39
C GLY A 268 17.82 -8.63 -4.88
N VAL A 269 18.37 -9.49 -5.73
CA VAL A 269 18.06 -9.52 -7.18
C VAL A 269 16.58 -9.82 -7.41
N ILE A 270 16.01 -10.81 -6.70
CA ILE A 270 14.59 -11.14 -6.79
C ILE A 270 13.73 -9.94 -6.37
N ALA A 271 14.08 -9.29 -5.25
CA ALA A 271 13.36 -8.12 -4.77
C ALA A 271 13.40 -6.94 -5.76
N VAL A 272 14.55 -6.69 -6.41
CA VAL A 272 14.67 -5.65 -7.45
C VAL A 272 13.82 -5.97 -8.67
N VAL A 273 13.86 -7.22 -9.14
CA VAL A 273 13.06 -7.67 -10.31
C VAL A 273 11.56 -7.55 -10.03
N LEU A 274 11.10 -7.94 -8.85
CA LEU A 274 9.70 -7.77 -8.44
C LEU A 274 9.33 -6.29 -8.28
N GLY A 275 10.22 -5.47 -7.70
CA GLY A 275 10.02 -4.03 -7.55
C GLY A 275 9.84 -3.31 -8.89
N ILE A 276 10.63 -3.68 -9.91
CA ILE A 276 10.50 -3.12 -11.26
C ILE A 276 9.17 -3.51 -11.91
N GLN A 277 8.71 -4.74 -11.71
CA GLN A 277 7.43 -5.22 -12.25
C GLN A 277 6.22 -4.51 -11.60
N PHE A 278 6.28 -4.25 -10.28
CA PHE A 278 5.17 -3.65 -9.53
C PHE A 278 5.31 -2.14 -9.29
N LYS A 279 6.22 -1.44 -9.98
CA LYS A 279 6.52 -0.01 -9.75
C LYS A 279 5.33 0.95 -9.95
N ASN A 280 4.34 0.56 -10.74
CA ASN A 280 3.16 1.38 -11.03
C ASN A 280 2.02 1.16 -10.02
N LEU A 281 2.17 0.20 -9.10
CA LEU A 281 1.17 -0.05 -8.05
C LEU A 281 1.39 0.92 -6.90
N ASN A 282 0.29 1.36 -6.30
CA ASN A 282 0.35 2.15 -5.06
C ASN A 282 0.90 1.27 -3.92
N VAL A 283 1.84 1.82 -3.16
CA VAL A 283 2.54 1.11 -2.08
C VAL A 283 1.58 0.58 -1.02
N SER A 284 0.47 1.28 -0.74
CA SER A 284 -0.54 0.85 0.21
C SER A 284 -1.21 -0.48 -0.18
N TYR A 285 -1.37 -0.77 -1.47
CA TYR A 285 -1.90 -2.07 -1.92
C TYR A 285 -0.90 -3.20 -1.72
N LEU A 286 0.36 -2.99 -2.11
CA LEU A 286 1.43 -3.97 -1.93
C LEU A 286 1.63 -4.32 -0.45
N VAL A 287 1.56 -3.31 0.41
CA VAL A 287 1.54 -3.47 1.86
C VAL A 287 0.34 -4.32 2.27
N GLY A 288 -0.88 -3.97 1.86
CA GLY A 288 -2.09 -4.75 2.17
C GLY A 288 -1.99 -6.24 1.83
N TRP A 289 -1.39 -6.58 0.68
CA TRP A 289 -1.14 -7.96 0.26
C TRP A 289 -0.16 -8.68 1.18
N ALA A 290 1.00 -8.06 1.45
CA ALA A 290 2.01 -8.64 2.33
C ALA A 290 1.47 -8.92 3.74
N PHE A 291 0.70 -7.97 4.29
CA PHE A 291 0.06 -8.11 5.60
C PHE A 291 -1.01 -9.20 5.60
N SER A 292 -1.79 -9.35 4.53
CA SER A 292 -2.80 -10.41 4.42
C SER A 292 -2.19 -11.81 4.36
N VAL A 293 -1.09 -11.98 3.63
CA VAL A 293 -0.35 -13.25 3.59
C VAL A 293 0.25 -13.55 4.96
N ALA A 294 0.89 -12.57 5.61
CA ALA A 294 1.46 -12.74 6.94
C ALA A 294 0.39 -13.11 7.99
N ALA A 295 -0.74 -12.40 7.99
CA ALA A 295 -1.85 -12.67 8.90
C ALA A 295 -2.41 -14.09 8.72
N SER A 296 -2.48 -14.58 7.48
CA SER A 296 -3.08 -15.88 7.17
C SER A 296 -2.13 -17.05 7.45
N ALA A 297 -0.84 -16.88 7.15
CA ALA A 297 0.16 -17.94 7.29
C ALA A 297 0.74 -18.03 8.71
N ASN A 298 1.10 -16.88 9.31
CA ASN A 298 1.92 -16.87 10.53
C ASN A 298 1.09 -16.74 11.81
N LEU A 299 0.04 -15.90 11.81
CA LEU A 299 -0.75 -15.64 13.01
C LEU A 299 -1.36 -16.92 13.61
N PRO A 300 -2.01 -17.83 12.85
CA PRO A 300 -2.66 -19.00 13.44
C PRO A 300 -1.64 -19.89 14.15
N SER A 301 -0.48 -20.11 13.52
CA SER A 301 0.62 -20.88 14.08
C SER A 301 1.18 -20.26 15.35
N LEU A 302 1.45 -18.95 15.35
CA LEU A 302 2.00 -18.24 16.52
C LEU A 302 1.03 -18.26 17.70
N VAL A 303 -0.25 -17.95 17.47
CA VAL A 303 -1.27 -17.91 18.53
C VAL A 303 -1.50 -19.31 19.10
N MET A 304 -1.66 -20.32 18.24
CA MET A 304 -1.97 -21.67 18.72
C MET A 304 -0.79 -22.27 19.50
N ILE A 305 0.45 -22.02 19.10
CA ILE A 305 1.64 -22.47 19.85
C ILE A 305 1.66 -21.91 21.28
N LEU A 306 1.21 -20.66 21.46
CA LEU A 306 1.21 -20.00 22.78
C LEU A 306 0.03 -20.43 23.66
N PHE A 307 -1.17 -20.62 23.07
CA PHE A 307 -2.40 -20.79 23.84
C PHE A 307 -2.98 -22.21 23.83
N TRP A 308 -2.52 -23.10 22.94
CA TRP A 308 -3.06 -24.46 22.83
C TRP A 308 -1.96 -25.52 22.97
N LYS A 309 -2.10 -26.38 24.00
CA LYS A 309 -1.15 -27.48 24.26
C LYS A 309 -1.22 -28.62 23.24
N GLY A 310 -2.24 -28.64 22.37
CA GLY A 310 -2.48 -29.69 21.38
C GLY A 310 -1.77 -29.49 20.05
N VAL A 311 -0.91 -28.49 19.91
CA VAL A 311 -0.25 -28.15 18.64
C VAL A 311 0.79 -29.21 18.27
N THR A 312 0.76 -29.61 17.00
CA THR A 312 1.74 -30.54 16.43
C THR A 312 2.58 -29.85 15.35
N ARG A 313 3.79 -30.38 15.09
CA ARG A 313 4.65 -29.91 14.00
C ARG A 313 3.95 -29.97 12.63
N GLN A 314 3.22 -31.06 12.36
CA GLN A 314 2.52 -31.23 11.08
C GLN A 314 1.35 -30.25 10.94
N GLY A 315 0.64 -29.95 12.03
CA GLY A 315 -0.42 -28.94 12.04
C GLY A 315 0.09 -27.53 11.74
N VAL A 316 1.22 -27.14 12.33
CA VAL A 316 1.85 -25.83 12.05
C VAL A 316 2.29 -25.72 10.60
N ILE A 317 2.98 -26.73 10.04
CA ILE A 317 3.44 -26.72 8.65
C ILE A 317 2.24 -26.61 7.69
N SER A 318 1.19 -27.41 7.93
CA SER A 318 -0.01 -27.42 7.10
C SER A 318 -0.75 -26.08 7.15
N ALA A 319 -0.88 -25.48 8.34
CA ALA A 319 -1.52 -24.18 8.51
C ALA A 319 -0.77 -23.06 7.79
N VAL A 320 0.57 -23.03 7.87
CA VAL A 320 1.39 -22.04 7.16
C VAL A 320 1.25 -22.21 5.65
N LEU A 321 1.32 -23.45 5.14
CA LEU A 321 1.18 -23.73 3.71
C LEU A 321 -0.21 -23.39 3.19
N VAL A 322 -1.26 -23.84 3.86
CA VAL A 322 -2.65 -23.53 3.47
C VAL A 322 -2.91 -22.03 3.58
N GLY A 323 -2.48 -21.36 4.65
CA GLY A 323 -2.62 -19.92 4.82
C GLY A 323 -1.90 -19.13 3.73
N MET A 324 -0.68 -19.51 3.36
CA MET A 324 0.10 -18.87 2.29
C MET A 324 -0.53 -19.11 0.91
N ILE A 325 -0.84 -20.36 0.56
CA ILE A 325 -1.38 -20.72 -0.77
C ILE A 325 -2.78 -20.13 -0.95
N SER A 326 -3.65 -20.21 0.07
CA SER A 326 -5.01 -19.68 -0.01
C SER A 326 -5.02 -18.15 -0.08
N SER A 327 -4.22 -17.45 0.72
CA SER A 327 -4.16 -15.99 0.69
C SER A 327 -3.53 -15.46 -0.59
N LEU A 328 -2.41 -16.05 -1.04
CA LEU A 328 -1.78 -15.65 -2.29
C LEU A 328 -2.66 -15.98 -3.49
N GLY A 329 -3.26 -17.17 -3.53
CA GLY A 329 -4.19 -17.57 -4.58
C GLY A 329 -5.39 -16.63 -4.66
N TRP A 330 -5.96 -16.25 -3.52
CA TRP A 330 -7.08 -15.31 -3.47
C TRP A 330 -6.69 -13.91 -3.94
N ILE A 331 -5.52 -13.40 -3.53
CA ILE A 331 -5.01 -12.11 -3.99
C ILE A 331 -4.79 -12.13 -5.50
N LEU A 332 -4.17 -13.19 -6.04
CA LEU A 332 -3.91 -13.30 -7.48
C LEU A 332 -5.20 -13.42 -8.30
N LEU A 333 -6.24 -14.04 -7.74
CA LEU A 333 -7.55 -14.20 -8.37
C LEU A 333 -8.50 -13.01 -8.14
N SER A 334 -8.05 -11.97 -7.43
CA SER A 334 -8.86 -10.80 -7.10
C SER A 334 -9.02 -9.81 -8.25
N ALA A 335 -10.12 -9.05 -8.21
CA ALA A 335 -10.38 -7.96 -9.14
C ALA A 335 -9.25 -6.91 -9.15
N ASP A 336 -8.61 -6.66 -8.00
CA ASP A 336 -7.51 -5.70 -7.89
C ASP A 336 -6.27 -6.17 -8.67
N THR A 337 -5.96 -7.47 -8.62
CA THR A 337 -4.83 -8.03 -9.40
C THR A 337 -5.17 -8.16 -10.87
N PHE A 338 -6.41 -8.53 -11.21
CA PHE A 338 -6.84 -8.61 -12.61
C PHE A 338 -6.74 -7.26 -13.30
N THR A 339 -7.22 -6.21 -12.66
CA THR A 339 -7.16 -4.84 -13.21
C THR A 339 -5.77 -4.23 -13.11
N GLY A 340 -5.08 -4.39 -11.97
CA GLY A 340 -3.82 -3.71 -11.66
C GLY A 340 -2.57 -4.40 -12.19
N VAL A 341 -2.61 -5.73 -12.38
CA VAL A 341 -1.44 -6.54 -12.80
C VAL A 341 -1.67 -7.20 -14.16
N TYR A 342 -2.83 -7.82 -14.37
CA TYR A 342 -3.11 -8.56 -15.61
C TYR A 342 -3.69 -7.69 -16.73
N GLY A 343 -4.17 -6.48 -16.42
CA GLY A 343 -4.84 -5.61 -17.40
C GLY A 343 -6.17 -6.17 -17.91
N LEU A 344 -6.78 -7.10 -17.18
CA LEU A 344 -8.06 -7.73 -17.48
C LEU A 344 -9.19 -7.03 -16.72
N SER A 345 -10.41 -7.17 -17.23
CA SER A 345 -11.59 -6.53 -16.65
C SER A 345 -11.97 -7.15 -15.30
N ALA A 346 -12.41 -6.31 -14.35
CA ALA A 346 -12.68 -6.68 -12.96
C ALA A 346 -13.77 -7.76 -12.78
N ASP A 347 -14.66 -7.89 -13.77
CA ASP A 347 -15.75 -8.87 -13.85
C ASP A 347 -15.27 -10.30 -14.10
N GLN A 348 -14.03 -10.49 -14.57
CA GLN A 348 -13.42 -11.81 -14.73
C GLN A 348 -12.81 -12.35 -13.42
N ALA A 349 -12.90 -11.59 -12.34
CA ALA A 349 -12.40 -12.01 -11.04
C ALA A 349 -13.18 -13.23 -10.53
N ILE A 350 -12.44 -14.26 -10.10
CA ILE A 350 -13.02 -15.53 -9.62
C ILE A 350 -13.48 -15.40 -8.16
N VAL A 351 -12.86 -14.51 -7.38
CA VAL A 351 -13.16 -14.34 -5.96
C VAL A 351 -14.12 -13.18 -5.69
N PRO A 352 -15.02 -13.31 -4.69
CA PRO A 352 -16.09 -12.35 -4.45
C PRO A 352 -15.64 -11.00 -3.86
N PHE A 353 -14.44 -10.93 -3.29
CA PHE A 353 -13.84 -9.70 -2.74
C PHE A 353 -12.32 -9.77 -2.76
N SER A 354 -11.64 -8.63 -2.83
CA SER A 354 -10.19 -8.59 -3.09
C SER A 354 -9.32 -9.02 -1.90
N GLN A 355 -9.78 -8.80 -0.67
CA GLN A 355 -8.96 -9.04 0.52
C GLN A 355 -9.34 -10.34 1.24
N PRO A 356 -8.45 -11.34 1.32
CA PRO A 356 -8.81 -12.67 1.80
C PRO A 356 -8.89 -12.85 3.32
N GLY A 357 -8.34 -11.93 4.10
CA GLY A 357 -8.10 -12.08 5.54
C GLY A 357 -9.23 -12.69 6.37
N ILE A 358 -10.49 -12.31 6.13
CA ILE A 358 -11.65 -12.82 6.86
C ILE A 358 -11.92 -14.31 6.64
N VAL A 359 -11.47 -14.88 5.52
CA VAL A 359 -11.63 -16.31 5.19
C VAL A 359 -10.33 -17.05 5.47
N THR A 360 -9.20 -16.51 5.04
CA THR A 360 -7.92 -17.23 5.10
C THR A 360 -7.32 -17.30 6.50
N ILE A 361 -7.60 -16.32 7.37
CA ILE A 361 -7.17 -16.39 8.77
C ILE A 361 -7.91 -17.53 9.51
N PRO A 362 -9.26 -17.59 9.53
CA PRO A 362 -9.96 -18.73 10.12
C PRO A 362 -9.61 -20.06 9.48
N LEU A 363 -9.40 -20.10 8.16
CA LEU A 363 -8.97 -21.32 7.45
C LEU A 363 -7.61 -21.82 7.99
N GLY A 364 -6.67 -20.92 8.24
CA GLY A 364 -5.38 -21.26 8.86
C GLY A 364 -5.55 -21.85 10.26
N PHE A 365 -6.40 -21.26 11.11
CA PHE A 365 -6.72 -21.80 12.44
C PHE A 365 -7.39 -23.19 12.34
N LEU A 366 -8.38 -23.34 11.47
CA LEU A 366 -9.10 -24.59 11.28
C LEU A 366 -8.18 -25.70 10.79
N THR A 367 -7.34 -25.41 9.79
CA THR A 367 -6.35 -26.35 9.27
C THR A 367 -5.39 -26.79 10.37
N LEU A 368 -4.90 -25.85 11.18
CA LEU A 368 -4.01 -26.15 12.30
C LEU A 368 -4.67 -27.09 13.30
N ILE A 369 -5.91 -26.80 13.69
CA ILE A 369 -6.66 -27.59 14.68
C ILE A 369 -6.92 -28.99 14.14
N VAL A 370 -7.46 -29.12 12.93
CA VAL A 370 -7.82 -30.40 12.32
C VAL A 370 -6.59 -31.28 12.16
N VAL A 371 -5.54 -30.77 11.53
CA VAL A 371 -4.32 -31.56 11.32
C VAL A 371 -3.67 -31.90 12.65
N SER A 372 -3.61 -30.96 13.60
CA SER A 372 -3.02 -31.26 14.91
C SER A 372 -3.79 -32.30 15.69
N LEU A 373 -5.13 -32.35 15.58
CA LEU A 373 -5.93 -33.42 16.18
C LEU A 373 -5.68 -34.78 15.50
N MET A 374 -5.53 -34.79 14.17
CA MET A 374 -5.26 -36.01 13.40
C MET A 374 -3.86 -36.57 13.65
N THR A 375 -2.87 -35.70 13.90
CA THR A 375 -1.47 -36.07 14.03
C THR A 375 -1.00 -36.09 15.48
N ARG A 376 -1.94 -36.01 16.44
CA ARG A 376 -1.65 -36.08 17.87
C ARG A 376 -1.31 -37.52 18.22
N THR A 377 -0.03 -37.83 18.36
CA THR A 377 0.39 -39.07 19.01
C THR A 377 -0.10 -39.01 20.46
N LYS A 378 -0.83 -40.05 20.88
CA LYS A 378 -1.36 -40.20 22.25
C LYS A 378 -0.26 -40.17 23.30
#